data_AF-A0A948FQI6-F1
#
_entry.id   AF-A0A948FQI6-F1
#
_cell.length_a   1.000
_cell.length_b   1.000
_cell.length_c   1.000
_cell.angle_alpha   90.00
_cell.angle_beta   90.00
_cell.angle_gamma   90.00
#
_symmetry.space_group_name_H-M   'P 1'
#
loop_
_entity.id
_entity.type
_entity.pdbx_description
1 polymer ?
#
loop_
_entity_poly.entity_id
_entity_poly.type
_entity_poly.pdbx_seq_one_letter_code
_entity_poly.pdbx_strand_id
1 'polypeptide(L)'
;MSTPLRVANVSGFYGDRLSAMREMLDGGDVDVLTGDYLAELTMLILGRQRSTDPAAGYARSFLTQLEECLGDALSRGVRIVSNAGGLNPRGLADAVGELGARLGIPVRVATVSGDDLMPRLAQLGSAGRLRAGDRPPADGDGVPVDGEFPDVLTANAYLGCWGVVRALQAGADVVVTGRVTDASLVVGPAAWHHGWSADDLDALAGATVAGHVLECGTQATGGNFSFFTELLDADPGCLDHIGFPLAEIAADGT
;
A
#
# COMPACT_ATOMS: atom_id res chain seq x y z
N MET A 1 -20.83 12.84 17.18
CA MET A 1 -19.97 12.75 15.98
C MET A 1 -18.87 11.76 16.32
N SER A 2 -18.58 10.78 15.46
CA SER A 2 -17.43 9.89 15.70
C SER A 2 -16.13 10.72 15.64
N THR A 3 -15.12 10.28 16.38
CA THR A 3 -13.79 10.87 16.29
C THR A 3 -13.24 10.70 14.88
N PRO A 4 -12.65 11.73 14.25
CA PRO A 4 -11.96 11.58 12.97
C PRO A 4 -10.90 10.47 13.04
N LEU A 5 -10.71 9.74 11.95
CA LEU A 5 -9.66 8.73 11.83
C LEU A 5 -8.34 9.39 11.46
N ARG A 6 -7.29 9.17 12.24
CA ARG A 6 -5.92 9.62 11.94
C ARG A 6 -5.16 8.55 11.18
N VAL A 7 -4.87 8.83 9.91
CA VAL A 7 -4.12 7.91 9.03
C VAL A 7 -2.82 8.57 8.60
N ALA A 8 -1.71 7.86 8.76
CA ALA A 8 -0.39 8.30 8.29
C ALA A 8 0.22 7.27 7.35
N ASN A 9 1.07 7.73 6.42
CA ASN A 9 1.84 6.85 5.55
C ASN A 9 3.27 6.65 6.08
N VAL A 10 3.86 5.49 5.84
CA VAL A 10 5.22 5.14 6.26
C VAL A 10 6.11 4.63 5.12
N SER A 11 5.57 4.61 3.89
CA SER A 11 6.31 4.20 2.69
C SER A 11 5.60 4.68 1.43
N GLY A 12 6.34 5.24 0.47
CA GLY A 12 5.86 5.52 -0.87
C GLY A 12 6.33 4.53 -1.95
N PHE A 13 7.36 3.71 -1.65
CA PHE A 13 7.91 2.74 -2.59
C PHE A 13 8.72 1.65 -1.88
N TYR A 14 9.04 0.55 -2.58
CA TYR A 14 9.87 -0.50 -1.99
C TYR A 14 11.32 -0.01 -1.78
N GLY A 15 11.74 0.05 -0.51
CA GLY A 15 13.07 0.51 -0.11
C GLY A 15 13.10 1.97 0.33
N ASP A 16 11.94 2.58 0.58
CA ASP A 16 11.82 3.90 1.20
C ASP A 16 12.38 3.91 2.64
N ARG A 17 12.36 5.09 3.30
CA ARG A 17 12.98 5.36 4.59
C ARG A 17 12.50 4.40 5.68
N LEU A 18 13.41 3.55 6.17
CA LEU A 18 13.12 2.58 7.22
C LEU A 18 12.63 3.22 8.52
N SER A 19 13.16 4.38 8.89
CA SER A 19 12.74 5.09 10.11
C SER A 19 11.35 5.70 10.03
N ALA A 20 10.69 5.74 8.86
CA ALA A 20 9.41 6.43 8.68
C ALA A 20 8.31 5.93 9.63
N MET A 21 8.20 4.61 9.86
CA MET A 21 7.21 4.06 10.78
C MET A 21 7.46 4.51 12.22
N ARG A 22 8.74 4.53 12.63
CA ARG A 22 9.16 5.01 13.95
C ARG A 22 8.87 6.50 14.11
N GLU A 23 9.21 7.29 13.10
CA GLU A 23 8.98 8.74 13.07
C GLU A 23 7.49 9.08 13.19
N MET A 24 6.60 8.36 12.50
CA MET A 24 5.15 8.57 12.61
C MET A 24 4.61 8.20 13.99
N LEU A 25 5.11 7.11 14.59
CA LEU A 25 4.73 6.72 15.95
C LEU A 25 5.24 7.72 17.00
N ASP A 26 6.45 8.25 16.84
CA ASP A 26 7.03 9.22 17.77
C ASP A 26 6.45 10.64 17.58
N GLY A 27 5.98 10.96 16.37
CA GLY A 27 5.53 12.30 15.97
C GLY A 27 4.13 12.70 16.46
N GLY A 28 3.29 11.75 16.88
CA GLY A 28 1.96 12.06 17.41
C GLY A 28 1.00 10.87 17.47
N ASP A 29 -0.26 11.18 17.73
CA ASP A 29 -1.33 10.18 17.75
C ASP A 29 -1.71 9.78 16.33
N VAL A 30 -1.68 8.48 16.04
CA VAL A 30 -2.13 7.87 14.79
C VAL A 30 -3.01 6.68 15.14
N ASP A 31 -4.10 6.48 14.41
CA ASP A 31 -4.96 5.31 14.56
C ASP A 31 -4.54 4.19 13.59
N VAL A 32 -4.10 4.59 12.39
CA VAL A 32 -3.72 3.66 11.31
C VAL A 32 -2.44 4.11 10.61
N LEU A 33 -1.48 3.19 10.51
CA LEU A 33 -0.32 3.34 9.64
C LEU A 33 -0.57 2.61 8.33
N THR A 34 -0.34 3.31 7.24
CA THR A 34 -0.39 2.78 5.88
C THR A 34 1.02 2.71 5.30
N GLY A 35 1.27 1.77 4.40
CA GLY A 35 2.56 1.71 3.71
C GLY A 35 2.39 1.19 2.29
N ASP A 36 2.79 2.03 1.33
CA ASP A 36 2.81 1.72 -0.09
C ASP A 36 4.22 1.31 -0.54
N TYR A 37 4.32 0.12 -1.13
CA TYR A 37 5.57 -0.49 -1.58
C TYR A 37 5.54 -0.83 -3.07
N LEU A 38 4.37 -0.75 -3.72
CA LEU A 38 4.18 -1.35 -5.03
C LEU A 38 4.15 -0.28 -6.13
N ALA A 39 5.16 -0.31 -6.98
CA ALA A 39 5.16 0.33 -8.30
C ALA A 39 5.37 -0.74 -9.37
N GLU A 40 5.20 -0.37 -10.65
CA GLU A 40 5.40 -1.27 -11.80
C GLU A 40 6.78 -1.92 -11.76
N LEU A 41 7.83 -1.15 -11.43
CA LEU A 41 9.19 -1.66 -11.25
C LEU A 41 9.29 -2.64 -10.08
N THR A 42 8.62 -2.36 -8.96
CA THR A 42 8.60 -3.28 -7.80
C THR A 42 7.99 -4.61 -8.21
N MET A 43 6.89 -4.62 -8.95
CA MET A 43 6.24 -5.85 -9.40
C MET A 43 7.20 -6.73 -10.22
N LEU A 44 8.01 -6.12 -11.10
CA LEU A 44 9.07 -6.84 -11.83
C LEU A 44 10.11 -7.44 -10.89
N ILE A 45 10.60 -6.66 -9.90
CA ILE A 45 11.60 -7.11 -8.93
C ILE A 45 11.06 -8.30 -8.12
N LEU A 46 9.85 -8.19 -7.59
CA LEU A 46 9.20 -9.23 -6.81
C LEU A 46 8.93 -10.47 -7.68
N GLY A 47 8.57 -10.29 -8.95
CA GLY A 47 8.35 -11.37 -9.91
C GLY A 47 9.62 -12.19 -10.14
N ARG A 48 10.76 -11.52 -10.32
CA ARG A 48 12.07 -12.18 -10.48
C ARG A 48 12.54 -12.88 -9.21
N GLN A 49 12.26 -12.29 -8.05
CA GLN A 49 12.55 -12.95 -6.77
C GLN A 49 11.73 -14.24 -6.64
N ARG A 50 10.42 -14.15 -6.88
CA ARG A 50 9.49 -15.30 -6.79
C ARG A 50 9.79 -16.40 -7.82
N SER A 51 10.28 -16.05 -9.01
CA SER A 51 10.69 -17.05 -10.01
C SER A 51 11.93 -17.84 -9.60
N THR A 52 12.74 -17.29 -8.68
CA THR A 52 13.95 -17.94 -8.14
C THR A 52 13.62 -18.71 -6.85
N ASP A 53 12.82 -18.11 -5.98
CA ASP A 53 12.38 -18.67 -4.72
C ASP A 53 10.85 -18.46 -4.56
N PRO A 54 10.03 -19.53 -4.62
CA PRO A 54 8.59 -19.43 -4.46
C PRO A 54 8.12 -18.83 -3.13
N ALA A 55 8.96 -18.84 -2.08
CA ALA A 55 8.65 -18.23 -0.80
C ALA A 55 8.85 -16.70 -0.79
N ALA A 56 9.57 -16.14 -1.77
CA ALA A 56 9.79 -14.70 -1.90
C ALA A 56 8.59 -13.98 -2.56
N GLY A 57 8.80 -12.76 -3.05
CA GLY A 57 7.79 -11.99 -3.79
C GLY A 57 7.01 -10.97 -2.95
N TYR A 58 7.56 -10.53 -1.82
CA TYR A 58 7.02 -9.46 -0.98
C TYR A 58 8.13 -8.47 -0.56
N ALA A 59 7.75 -7.26 -0.14
CA ALA A 59 8.67 -6.19 0.23
C ALA A 59 9.29 -6.44 1.62
N ARG A 60 10.52 -6.94 1.66
CA ARG A 60 11.22 -7.28 2.91
C ARG A 60 11.49 -6.08 3.84
N SER A 61 11.56 -4.86 3.30
CA SER A 61 11.79 -3.65 4.11
C SER A 61 10.65 -3.39 5.10
N PHE A 62 9.42 -3.84 4.78
CA PHE A 62 8.29 -3.78 5.70
C PHE A 62 8.54 -4.60 6.97
N LEU A 63 9.17 -5.78 6.86
CA LEU A 63 9.51 -6.59 8.04
C LEU A 63 10.55 -5.89 8.92
N THR A 64 11.52 -5.18 8.33
CA THR A 64 12.50 -4.38 9.09
C THR A 64 11.81 -3.25 9.86
N GLN A 65 10.87 -2.55 9.24
CA GLN A 65 10.08 -1.51 9.92
C GLN A 65 9.24 -2.09 11.07
N LEU A 66 8.58 -3.23 10.83
CA LEU A 66 7.81 -3.92 11.87
C LEU A 66 8.69 -4.44 13.01
N GLU A 67 9.90 -4.91 12.75
CA GLU A 67 10.80 -5.43 13.79
C GLU A 67 11.10 -4.36 14.85
N GLU A 68 11.19 -3.10 14.44
CA GLU A 68 11.41 -1.97 15.35
C GLU A 68 10.11 -1.43 15.98
N CYS A 69 8.99 -1.48 15.24
CA CYS A 69 7.80 -0.69 15.58
C CYS A 69 6.56 -1.51 15.99
N LEU A 70 6.52 -2.82 15.73
CA LEU A 70 5.32 -3.64 15.91
C LEU A 70 4.78 -3.57 17.35
N GLY A 71 5.65 -3.73 18.35
CA GLY A 71 5.24 -3.74 19.76
C GLY A 71 4.64 -2.41 20.20
N ASP A 72 5.25 -1.30 19.79
CA ASP A 72 4.81 0.04 20.12
C ASP A 72 3.46 0.35 19.45
N ALA A 73 3.35 0.09 18.14
CA ALA A 73 2.11 0.27 17.38
C ALA A 73 0.94 -0.50 18.04
N LEU A 74 1.12 -1.78 18.35
CA LEU A 74 0.04 -2.59 18.94
C LEU A 74 -0.30 -2.17 20.37
N SER A 75 0.69 -1.75 21.17
CA SER A 75 0.45 -1.27 22.54
C SER A 75 -0.40 -0.01 22.59
N ARG A 76 -0.32 0.82 21.54
CA ARG A 76 -1.11 2.04 21.35
C ARG A 76 -2.44 1.80 20.64
N GLY A 77 -2.70 0.57 20.20
CA GLY A 77 -3.92 0.21 19.47
C GLY A 77 -3.91 0.57 17.99
N VAL A 78 -2.75 0.94 17.44
CA VAL A 78 -2.58 1.32 16.02
C VAL A 78 -2.78 0.10 15.12
N ARG A 79 -3.51 0.27 14.02
CA ARG A 79 -3.65 -0.74 12.95
C ARG A 79 -2.64 -0.47 11.86
N ILE A 80 -2.15 -1.53 11.21
CA ILE A 80 -1.17 -1.41 10.11
C ILE A 80 -1.78 -2.02 8.85
N VAL A 81 -1.80 -1.26 7.75
CA VAL A 81 -2.35 -1.71 6.46
C VAL A 81 -1.34 -1.44 5.35
N SER A 82 -0.95 -2.48 4.60
CA SER A 82 0.09 -2.31 3.58
C SER A 82 -0.08 -3.24 2.39
N ASN A 83 0.31 -2.77 1.20
CA ASN A 83 0.45 -3.58 -0.01
C ASN A 83 1.84 -4.25 -0.15
N ALA A 84 2.67 -4.23 0.91
CA ALA A 84 3.98 -4.90 0.96
C ALA A 84 3.93 -6.39 0.61
N GLY A 85 2.76 -7.03 0.67
CA GLY A 85 2.57 -8.43 0.29
C GLY A 85 2.88 -8.70 -1.18
N GLY A 86 2.74 -7.69 -2.06
CA GLY A 86 3.14 -7.79 -3.46
C GLY A 86 2.58 -9.01 -4.17
N LEU A 87 3.46 -9.90 -4.62
CA LEU A 87 3.09 -11.14 -5.31
C LEU A 87 2.94 -12.35 -4.38
N ASN A 88 3.20 -12.18 -3.09
CA ASN A 88 3.06 -13.22 -2.08
C ASN A 88 2.55 -12.67 -0.73
N PRO A 89 1.30 -12.15 -0.67
CA PRO A 89 0.73 -11.62 0.57
C PRO A 89 0.65 -12.67 1.68
N ARG A 90 0.47 -13.95 1.33
CA ARG A 90 0.45 -15.04 2.29
C ARG A 90 1.82 -15.26 2.93
N GLY A 91 2.87 -15.34 2.12
CA GLY A 91 4.24 -15.48 2.62
C GLY A 91 4.64 -14.32 3.52
N LEU A 92 4.24 -13.09 3.17
CA LEU A 92 4.47 -11.96 4.07
C LEU A 92 3.70 -12.10 5.39
N ALA A 93 2.43 -12.51 5.36
CA ALA A 93 1.67 -12.69 6.60
C ALA A 93 2.27 -13.77 7.51
N ASP A 94 2.73 -14.88 6.95
CA ASP A 94 3.43 -15.92 7.70
C ASP A 94 4.72 -15.35 8.31
N ALA A 95 5.51 -14.58 7.56
CA ALA A 95 6.72 -13.91 8.06
C ALA A 95 6.46 -12.86 9.15
N VAL A 96 5.35 -12.12 9.07
CA VAL A 96 4.92 -11.20 10.16
C VAL A 96 4.52 -11.98 11.41
N GLY A 97 3.84 -13.12 11.26
CA GLY A 97 3.52 -14.01 12.37
C GLY A 97 4.76 -14.57 13.05
N GLU A 98 5.75 -15.01 12.28
CA GLU A 98 7.05 -15.45 12.78
C GLU A 98 7.81 -14.32 13.50
N LEU A 99 7.81 -13.11 12.93
CA LEU A 99 8.38 -11.92 13.56
C LEU A 99 7.71 -11.65 14.92
N GLY A 100 6.39 -11.64 14.98
CA GLY A 100 5.64 -11.47 16.24
C GLY A 100 6.02 -12.54 17.28
N ALA A 101 6.10 -13.80 16.87
CA ALA A 101 6.53 -14.89 17.75
C ALA A 101 7.96 -14.71 18.28
N ARG A 102 8.91 -14.30 17.43
CA ARG A 102 10.30 -14.00 17.84
C ARG A 102 10.38 -12.85 18.85
N LEU A 103 9.56 -11.83 18.67
CA LEU A 103 9.50 -10.65 19.54
C LEU A 103 8.65 -10.88 20.80
N GLY A 104 7.92 -12.00 20.90
CA GLY A 104 6.97 -12.25 21.98
C GLY A 104 5.72 -11.37 21.92
N ILE A 105 5.37 -10.86 20.74
CA ILE A 105 4.23 -9.97 20.50
C ILE A 105 3.13 -10.77 19.78
N PRO A 106 1.97 -11.02 20.42
CA PRO A 106 0.85 -11.63 19.74
C PRO A 106 0.28 -10.66 18.69
N VAL A 107 0.26 -11.09 17.42
CA VAL A 107 -0.23 -10.28 16.30
C VAL A 107 -1.23 -11.08 15.47
N ARG A 108 -2.38 -10.48 15.15
CA ARG A 108 -3.35 -11.04 14.20
C ARG A 108 -3.09 -10.43 12.83
N VAL A 109 -2.64 -11.27 11.90
CA VAL A 109 -2.34 -10.85 10.53
C VAL A 109 -3.42 -11.37 9.59
N ALA A 110 -3.94 -10.50 8.74
CA ALA A 110 -4.89 -10.85 7.68
C ALA A 110 -4.31 -10.52 6.30
N THR A 111 -4.73 -11.29 5.30
CA THR A 111 -4.30 -11.10 3.92
C THR A 111 -5.46 -10.73 3.00
N VAL A 112 -5.20 -9.83 2.07
CA VAL A 112 -6.09 -9.57 0.92
C VAL A 112 -5.41 -10.09 -0.34
N SER A 113 -6.07 -11.03 -1.02
CA SER A 113 -5.59 -11.71 -2.22
C SER A 113 -6.68 -11.76 -3.30
N GLY A 114 -6.33 -12.26 -4.48
CA GLY A 114 -7.23 -12.34 -5.65
C GLY A 114 -6.86 -11.37 -6.77
N ASP A 115 -5.77 -10.62 -6.60
CA ASP A 115 -5.19 -9.75 -7.61
C ASP A 115 -4.42 -10.54 -8.67
N ASP A 116 -3.83 -11.69 -8.34
CA ASP A 116 -3.06 -12.51 -9.29
C ASP A 116 -3.94 -13.05 -10.44
N LEU A 117 -3.70 -12.53 -11.65
CA LEU A 117 -4.35 -12.91 -12.89
C LEU A 117 -3.52 -13.89 -13.73
N MET A 118 -2.32 -14.28 -13.30
CA MET A 118 -1.49 -15.25 -14.03
C MET A 118 -2.25 -16.54 -14.37
N PRO A 119 -3.02 -17.16 -13.45
CA PRO A 119 -3.79 -18.37 -13.76
C PRO A 119 -4.89 -18.16 -14.81
N ARG A 120 -5.31 -16.90 -15.03
CA ARG A 120 -6.41 -16.51 -15.93
C ARG A 120 -5.93 -15.87 -17.22
N LEU A 121 -4.62 -15.68 -17.41
CA LEU A 121 -4.07 -14.90 -18.51
C LEU A 121 -4.49 -15.46 -19.89
N ALA A 122 -4.38 -16.77 -20.09
CA ALA A 122 -4.80 -17.42 -21.34
C ALA A 122 -6.32 -17.29 -21.61
N GLN A 123 -7.14 -17.38 -20.56
CA GLN A 123 -8.59 -17.16 -20.66
C GLN A 123 -8.90 -15.71 -21.04
N LEU A 124 -8.22 -14.75 -20.43
CA LEU A 124 -8.43 -13.32 -20.69
C LEU A 124 -7.96 -12.95 -22.11
N GLY A 125 -6.84 -13.53 -22.56
CA GLY A 125 -6.32 -13.35 -23.92
C GLY A 125 -7.28 -13.90 -24.97
N SER A 126 -7.71 -15.16 -24.83
CA SER A 126 -8.68 -15.78 -25.76
C SER A 126 -10.05 -15.10 -25.80
N ALA A 127 -10.44 -14.42 -24.71
CA ALA A 127 -11.65 -13.62 -24.65
C ALA A 127 -11.49 -12.18 -25.21
N GLY A 128 -10.31 -11.83 -25.76
CA GLY A 128 -10.02 -10.49 -26.27
C GLY A 128 -10.07 -9.40 -25.19
N ARG A 129 -9.83 -9.76 -23.93
CA ARG A 129 -9.90 -8.85 -22.76
C ARG A 129 -8.56 -8.23 -22.42
N LEU A 130 -7.47 -8.72 -23.00
CA LEU A 130 -6.14 -8.17 -22.81
C LEU A 130 -5.80 -7.23 -23.97
N ARG A 131 -5.22 -6.08 -23.64
CA ARG A 131 -4.66 -5.12 -24.60
C ARG A 131 -3.22 -4.90 -24.19
N ALA A 132 -2.27 -5.05 -25.10
CA ALA A 132 -0.89 -4.64 -24.83
C ALA A 132 -0.70 -3.20 -25.32
N GLY A 133 0.11 -2.42 -24.60
CA GLY A 133 0.57 -1.12 -25.07
C GLY A 133 0.70 -0.05 -24.00
N ASP A 134 1.83 -0.05 -23.31
CA ASP A 134 2.53 1.20 -22.98
C ASP A 134 3.56 1.45 -24.09
N ARG A 135 3.10 1.86 -25.27
CA ARG A 135 3.84 2.88 -26.01
C ARG A 135 3.22 4.19 -25.54
N PRO A 136 4.00 5.18 -25.04
CA PRO A 136 3.43 6.47 -24.71
C PRO A 136 2.63 7.02 -25.91
N PRO A 137 1.51 7.70 -25.69
CA PRO A 137 0.67 8.20 -26.77
C PRO A 137 1.42 9.30 -27.53
N ALA A 138 2.13 8.90 -28.59
CA ALA A 138 2.07 9.65 -29.83
C ALA A 138 1.00 8.92 -30.63
N ASP A 139 -0.19 9.51 -30.66
CA ASP A 139 -1.27 9.17 -31.58
C ASP A 139 -2.02 7.85 -31.23
N GLY A 140 -3.11 8.01 -30.48
CA GLY A 140 -4.46 7.52 -30.80
C GLY A 140 -4.78 6.05 -31.12
N ASP A 141 -3.82 5.17 -31.37
CA ASP A 141 -4.08 3.87 -31.99
C ASP A 141 -3.38 2.76 -31.22
N GLY A 142 -3.96 2.42 -30.06
CA GLY A 142 -3.66 1.17 -29.37
C GLY A 142 -3.87 -0.02 -30.32
N VAL A 143 -2.78 -0.55 -30.85
CA VAL A 143 -2.79 -1.73 -31.73
C VAL A 143 -3.27 -2.92 -30.90
N PRO A 144 -4.37 -3.61 -31.30
CA PRO A 144 -4.72 -4.89 -30.72
C PRO A 144 -3.54 -5.84 -30.95
N VAL A 145 -2.90 -6.28 -29.88
CA VAL A 145 -1.90 -7.34 -29.99
C VAL A 145 -2.67 -8.64 -30.16
N ASP A 146 -2.51 -9.28 -31.31
CA ASP A 146 -3.12 -10.57 -31.61
C ASP A 146 -2.63 -11.62 -30.59
N GLY A 147 -3.45 -11.84 -29.56
CA GLY A 147 -3.64 -13.11 -28.87
C GLY A 147 -2.52 -13.66 -27.98
N GLU A 148 -1.28 -13.20 -28.08
CA GLU A 148 -0.16 -13.80 -27.36
C GLU A 148 0.60 -12.76 -26.51
N PHE A 149 0.62 -13.00 -25.20
CA PHE A 149 1.50 -12.32 -24.25
C PHE A 149 2.62 -13.28 -23.84
N PRO A 150 3.57 -13.62 -24.75
CA PRO A 150 4.70 -14.43 -24.38
C PRO A 150 5.50 -13.71 -23.30
N ASP A 151 5.99 -14.46 -22.30
CA ASP A 151 6.92 -13.98 -21.28
C ASP A 151 6.36 -12.96 -20.26
N VAL A 152 5.05 -13.00 -19.96
CA VAL A 152 4.49 -12.24 -18.83
C VAL A 152 5.02 -12.80 -17.51
N LEU A 153 5.76 -11.97 -16.78
CA LEU A 153 6.28 -12.33 -15.46
C LEU A 153 5.20 -12.24 -14.38
N THR A 154 4.35 -11.22 -14.45
CA THR A 154 3.29 -10.93 -13.48
C THR A 154 2.09 -10.30 -14.17
N ALA A 155 0.89 -10.63 -13.73
CA ALA A 155 -0.35 -9.98 -14.15
C ALA A 155 -1.23 -9.79 -12.92
N ASN A 156 -1.53 -8.54 -12.54
CA ASN A 156 -2.25 -8.25 -11.30
C ASN A 156 -3.38 -7.25 -11.55
N ALA A 157 -4.54 -7.51 -10.95
CA ALA A 157 -5.64 -6.55 -10.89
C ALA A 157 -5.46 -5.61 -9.70
N TYR A 158 -5.76 -4.32 -9.88
CA TYR A 158 -5.89 -3.41 -8.76
C TYR A 158 -7.23 -3.67 -8.06
N LEU A 159 -7.18 -4.29 -6.89
CA LEU A 159 -8.37 -4.49 -6.06
C LEU A 159 -8.75 -3.20 -5.30
N GLY A 160 -10.00 -3.09 -4.88
CA GLY A 160 -10.47 -2.00 -4.03
C GLY A 160 -10.31 -2.28 -2.53
N CYS A 161 -10.88 -1.39 -1.71
CA CYS A 161 -10.67 -1.35 -0.26
C CYS A 161 -11.44 -2.41 0.56
N TRP A 162 -12.47 -3.06 0.00
CA TRP A 162 -13.38 -3.91 0.80
C TRP A 162 -12.73 -5.16 1.40
N GLY A 163 -11.64 -5.65 0.80
CA GLY A 163 -10.82 -6.69 1.41
C GLY A 163 -10.19 -6.23 2.73
N VAL A 164 -9.68 -5.01 2.76
CA VAL A 164 -9.11 -4.37 3.95
C VAL A 164 -10.18 -4.15 5.01
N VAL A 165 -11.36 -3.64 4.62
CA VAL A 165 -12.50 -3.47 5.55
C VAL A 165 -12.84 -4.77 6.26
N ARG A 166 -13.00 -5.87 5.51
CA ARG A 166 -13.32 -7.19 6.09
C ARG A 166 -12.21 -7.71 7.00
N ALA A 167 -10.95 -7.49 6.65
CA ALA A 167 -9.81 -7.89 7.46
C ALA A 167 -9.80 -7.15 8.81
N LEU A 168 -10.03 -5.84 8.81
CA LEU A 168 -10.11 -5.03 10.02
C LEU A 168 -11.36 -5.37 10.87
N GLN A 169 -12.51 -5.64 10.24
CA GLN A 169 -13.71 -6.13 10.93
C GLN A 169 -13.49 -7.48 11.63
N ALA A 170 -12.68 -8.35 11.03
CA ALA A 170 -12.27 -9.62 11.65
C ALA A 170 -11.25 -9.44 12.80
N GLY A 171 -10.84 -8.19 13.09
CA GLY A 171 -9.93 -7.86 14.16
C GLY A 171 -8.46 -8.02 13.78
N ALA A 172 -8.09 -7.90 12.51
CA ALA A 172 -6.68 -7.88 12.13
C ALA A 172 -5.97 -6.68 12.77
N ASP A 173 -4.78 -6.93 13.33
CA ASP A 173 -3.87 -5.90 13.81
C ASP A 173 -2.99 -5.40 12.66
N VAL A 174 -2.59 -6.32 11.77
CA VAL A 174 -1.86 -6.05 10.53
C VAL A 174 -2.62 -6.64 9.35
N VAL A 175 -2.86 -5.83 8.31
CA VAL A 175 -3.43 -6.26 7.03
C VAL A 175 -2.37 -6.12 5.96
N VAL A 176 -2.03 -7.22 5.29
CA VAL A 176 -1.13 -7.21 4.13
C VAL A 176 -1.89 -7.59 2.86
N THR A 177 -1.71 -6.82 1.80
CA THR A 177 -2.41 -7.03 0.52
C THR A 177 -1.43 -7.36 -0.59
N GLY A 178 -1.95 -7.96 -1.66
CA GLY A 178 -1.31 -7.88 -2.99
C GLY A 178 -1.56 -6.52 -3.63
N ARG A 179 -1.78 -6.48 -4.94
CA ARG A 179 -2.12 -5.24 -5.63
C ARG A 179 -3.54 -4.78 -5.28
N VAL A 180 -3.61 -3.62 -4.63
CA VAL A 180 -4.82 -2.80 -4.45
C VAL A 180 -4.57 -1.45 -5.11
N THR A 181 -5.59 -0.62 -5.28
CA THR A 181 -5.33 0.82 -5.53
C THR A 181 -4.62 1.40 -4.33
N ASP A 182 -3.66 2.29 -4.54
CA ASP A 182 -2.81 2.79 -3.47
C ASP A 182 -3.65 3.54 -2.41
N ALA A 183 -4.60 4.36 -2.86
CA ALA A 183 -5.61 4.99 -2.01
C ALA A 183 -6.48 4.00 -1.20
N SER A 184 -6.66 2.75 -1.66
CA SER A 184 -7.43 1.74 -0.90
C SER A 184 -6.80 1.39 0.45
N LEU A 185 -5.49 1.64 0.61
CA LEU A 185 -4.80 1.50 1.90
C LEU A 185 -5.33 2.50 2.94
N VAL A 186 -5.88 3.64 2.51
CA VAL A 186 -6.49 4.67 3.36
C VAL A 186 -8.03 4.56 3.37
N VAL A 187 -8.65 4.33 2.21
CA VAL A 187 -10.12 4.20 2.11
C VAL A 187 -10.62 2.99 2.92
N GLY A 188 -9.87 1.88 2.95
CA GLY A 188 -10.25 0.68 3.69
C GLY A 188 -10.38 0.93 5.20
N PRO A 189 -9.36 1.46 5.87
CA PRO A 189 -9.44 1.85 7.28
C PRO A 189 -10.51 2.92 7.56
N ALA A 190 -10.66 3.93 6.69
CA ALA A 190 -11.69 4.96 6.85
C ALA A 190 -13.11 4.37 6.83
N ALA A 191 -13.40 3.53 5.83
CA ALA A 191 -14.68 2.84 5.73
C ALA A 191 -14.93 1.88 6.89
N TRP A 192 -13.89 1.17 7.36
CA TRP A 192 -13.99 0.32 8.55
C TRP A 192 -14.33 1.12 9.82
N HIS A 193 -13.61 2.22 10.06
CA HIS A 193 -13.73 3.02 11.27
C HIS A 193 -15.09 3.72 11.38
N HIS A 194 -15.56 4.31 10.27
CA HIS A 194 -16.85 5.03 10.25
C HIS A 194 -18.04 4.13 9.89
N GLY A 195 -17.80 2.86 9.59
CA GLY A 195 -18.86 1.89 9.26
C GLY A 195 -19.55 2.15 7.93
N TRP A 196 -18.82 2.72 6.96
CA TRP A 196 -19.35 3.02 5.63
C TRP A 196 -19.63 1.75 4.81
N SER A 197 -20.64 1.86 3.96
CA SER A 197 -21.02 0.91 2.93
C SER A 197 -20.51 1.36 1.55
N ALA A 198 -20.73 0.53 0.53
CA ALA A 198 -20.37 0.87 -0.84
C ALA A 198 -21.21 2.02 -1.44
N ASP A 199 -22.31 2.38 -0.79
CA ASP A 199 -23.23 3.42 -1.26
C ASP A 199 -22.93 4.80 -0.66
N ASP A 200 -22.01 4.90 0.30
CA ASP A 200 -21.60 6.16 0.95
C ASP A 200 -20.58 6.93 0.08
N LEU A 201 -20.98 7.22 -1.16
CA LEU A 201 -20.08 7.68 -2.23
C LEU A 201 -19.36 9.00 -1.90
N ASP A 202 -20.01 9.95 -1.24
CA ASP A 202 -19.39 11.23 -0.88
C ASP A 202 -18.25 11.03 0.12
N ALA A 203 -18.47 10.19 1.13
CA ALA A 203 -17.48 9.90 2.15
C ALA A 203 -16.31 9.09 1.58
N LEU A 204 -16.61 8.10 0.71
CA LEU A 204 -15.61 7.34 -0.03
C LEU A 204 -14.79 8.22 -0.97
N ALA A 205 -15.40 9.21 -1.61
CA ALA A 205 -14.70 10.16 -2.47
C ALA A 205 -13.71 11.02 -1.67
N GLY A 206 -14.14 11.55 -0.51
CA GLY A 206 -13.26 12.30 0.38
C GLY A 206 -12.07 11.48 0.89
N ALA A 207 -12.33 10.25 1.34
CA ALA A 207 -11.26 9.33 1.75
C ALA A 207 -10.34 8.93 0.58
N THR A 208 -10.84 8.89 -0.66
CA THR A 208 -10.02 8.62 -1.85
C THR A 208 -9.08 9.79 -2.12
N VAL A 209 -9.54 11.04 -1.98
CA VAL A 209 -8.69 12.23 -2.08
C VAL A 209 -7.61 12.22 -1.00
N ALA A 210 -7.99 11.96 0.26
CA ALA A 210 -7.03 11.81 1.35
C ALA A 210 -6.02 10.69 1.05
N GLY A 211 -6.47 9.55 0.54
CA GLY A 211 -5.63 8.44 0.10
C GLY A 211 -4.57 8.84 -0.91
N HIS A 212 -4.97 9.54 -1.97
CA HIS A 212 -4.05 10.03 -3.00
C HIS A 212 -3.05 11.09 -2.51
N VAL A 213 -3.41 11.85 -1.47
CA VAL A 213 -2.48 12.81 -0.85
C VAL A 213 -1.48 12.10 0.07
N LEU A 214 -1.91 11.01 0.74
CA LEU A 214 -1.08 10.25 1.67
C LEU A 214 -0.16 9.23 0.99
N GLU A 215 -0.60 8.63 -0.12
CA GLU A 215 0.18 7.64 -0.87
C GLU A 215 1.44 8.26 -1.51
N CYS A 216 2.30 7.43 -2.09
CA CYS A 216 3.56 7.87 -2.72
C CYS A 216 4.56 8.60 -1.79
N GLY A 217 4.39 8.50 -0.46
CA GLY A 217 5.38 8.92 0.53
C GLY A 217 5.33 10.40 0.85
N THR A 218 6.45 11.12 0.67
CA THR A 218 6.60 12.51 1.15
C THR A 218 6.16 13.57 0.13
N GLN A 219 5.46 13.20 -0.93
CA GLN A 219 5.17 14.11 -2.04
C GLN A 219 4.39 15.35 -1.61
N ALA A 220 3.31 15.16 -0.83
CA ALA A 220 2.44 16.24 -0.34
C ALA A 220 3.12 17.17 0.68
N THR A 221 4.26 16.77 1.24
CA THR A 221 5.00 17.49 2.29
C THR A 221 6.32 18.07 1.80
N GLY A 222 6.55 18.08 0.47
CA GLY A 222 7.71 18.70 -0.17
C GLY A 222 8.59 17.76 -0.98
N GLY A 223 8.35 16.44 -0.91
CA GLY A 223 9.12 15.41 -1.63
C GLY A 223 8.93 15.43 -3.15
N ASN A 224 7.94 16.15 -3.66
CA ASN A 224 7.70 16.32 -5.11
C ASN A 224 7.64 17.81 -5.50
N PHE A 225 8.53 18.62 -4.93
CA PHE A 225 8.63 20.05 -5.24
C PHE A 225 9.61 20.31 -6.39
N SER A 226 9.12 20.87 -7.51
CA SER A 226 9.92 21.08 -8.72
C SER A 226 11.09 22.06 -8.56
N PHE A 227 11.02 22.97 -7.58
CA PHE A 227 12.08 23.95 -7.29
C PHE A 227 12.90 23.53 -6.07
N PHE A 228 13.24 22.24 -5.95
CA PHE A 228 13.96 21.69 -4.80
C PHE A 228 15.30 22.41 -4.50
N THR A 229 15.92 23.05 -5.50
CA THR A 229 17.12 23.89 -5.29
C THR A 229 16.82 25.10 -4.41
N GLU A 230 15.63 25.69 -4.49
CA GLU A 230 15.22 26.79 -3.59
C GLU A 230 15.10 26.32 -2.14
N LEU A 231 14.67 25.07 -1.93
CA LEU A 231 14.64 24.45 -0.60
C LEU A 231 16.06 24.26 -0.06
N LEU A 232 16.97 23.75 -0.89
CA LEU A 232 18.38 23.55 -0.52
C LEU A 232 19.14 24.86 -0.28
N ASP A 233 18.83 25.91 -1.05
CA ASP A 233 19.42 27.24 -0.86
C ASP A 233 18.98 27.86 0.48
N ALA A 234 17.73 27.61 0.89
CA ALA A 234 17.19 28.09 2.17
C ALA A 234 17.70 27.27 3.37
N ASP A 235 17.75 25.95 3.25
CA ASP A 235 18.25 25.01 4.25
C ASP A 235 18.81 23.74 3.57
N PRO A 236 20.15 23.57 3.50
CA PRO A 236 20.75 22.40 2.87
C PRO A 236 20.35 21.05 3.46
N GLY A 237 19.85 21.01 4.71
CA GLY A 237 19.40 19.80 5.38
C GLY A 237 17.91 19.50 5.25
N CYS A 238 17.12 20.39 4.63
CA CYS A 238 15.65 20.26 4.64
C CYS A 238 15.13 19.00 3.90
N LEU A 239 15.91 18.48 2.94
CA LEU A 239 15.55 17.28 2.18
C LEU A 239 15.96 15.97 2.87
N ASP A 240 16.79 16.02 3.92
CA ASP A 240 17.26 14.82 4.62
C ASP A 240 16.12 14.11 5.37
N HIS A 241 15.15 14.88 5.86
CA HIS A 241 14.06 14.40 6.71
C HIS A 241 12.70 15.01 6.35
N ILE A 242 12.33 14.98 5.07
CA ILE A 242 10.96 15.35 4.67
C ILE A 242 9.97 14.43 5.37
N GLY A 243 9.00 15.01 6.10
CA GLY A 243 8.02 14.26 6.88
C GLY A 243 7.04 13.49 5.99
N PHE A 244 6.54 12.35 6.44
CA PHE A 244 5.41 11.70 5.79
C PHE A 244 4.10 12.42 6.16
N PRO A 245 3.12 12.48 5.25
CA PRO A 245 1.86 13.16 5.52
C PRO A 245 0.96 12.34 6.47
N LEU A 246 0.06 13.06 7.15
CA LEU A 246 -1.01 12.54 7.98
C LEU A 246 -2.33 13.24 7.61
N ALA A 247 -3.43 12.51 7.63
CA ALA A 247 -4.77 13.05 7.46
C ALA A 247 -5.67 12.66 8.63
N GLU A 248 -6.56 13.58 9.02
CA GLU A 248 -7.70 13.30 9.88
C GLU A 248 -8.95 13.23 9.00
N ILE A 249 -9.61 12.07 8.95
CA ILE A 249 -10.78 11.84 8.09
C ILE A 249 -12.04 11.77 8.94
N ALA A 250 -12.95 12.73 8.77
CA ALA A 250 -14.21 12.80 9.50
C ALA A 250 -15.25 11.79 8.97
N ALA A 251 -16.36 11.65 9.70
CA ALA A 251 -17.40 10.64 9.42
C ALA A 251 -18.13 10.83 8.08
N ASP A 252 -18.16 12.06 7.57
CA ASP A 252 -18.70 12.45 6.26
C ASP A 252 -17.63 12.44 5.15
N GLY A 253 -16.39 12.06 5.49
CA GLY A 253 -15.25 11.93 4.57
C GLY A 253 -14.44 13.20 4.34
N THR A 254 -14.74 14.31 5.03
CA THR A 254 -13.89 15.51 4.99
C THR A 254 -12.57 15.33 5.70
#